data_AF-A0A3C1H2Y0-F1
#
_entry.id   AF-A0A3C1H2Y0-F1
#
_cell.length_a   1.000
_cell.length_b   1.000
_cell.length_c   1.000
_cell.angle_alpha   90.00
_cell.angle_beta   90.00
_cell.angle_gamma   90.00
#
_symmetry.space_group_name_H-M   'P 1'
#
loop_
_entity.id
_entity.type
_entity.pdbx_description
1 polymer ?
#
loop_
_entity_poly.entity_id
_entity_poly.type
_entity_poly.pdbx_seq_one_letter_code
_entity_poly.pdbx_strand_id
1 'polypeptide(L)'
;MQHITKKLIAAFSAAVLSTASVPASMCSASGEKTNLLILGDSISAGYGLAAGEAGYYDYVADCVDGTMTNLAKTGYATADLISQLDDAACAQAVAAADIICISVGGNDLMQPAKAYFEEYAKEGESMMDTLRRAVKEQGAETIVTGLTRALRTPRSTAKGNYAVIGQKILALNPDAEIIFQTVYNPFEVPESFLTERKYSANDIKNYNDLLTYVTNNEEQLNNAMRDLAKNDPDHYKTADVMAAFKSTGWLYSRILQKDVHPTLLGHALIAATVLDQIGTAPALSAALGSLLQGMKISEYQAIPADDLAVMKSYGEFVKPLRGDADLSGKVTNADAQAVVTVYASIVAGGKMEDLVSSVFLEGADVTGDNTIGAEDAQYILMYYVANYVSNQPTDWDEIISPES
;
A
#
# COMPACT_ATOMS: atom_id res chain seq x y z
N MET A 1 35.68 -7.03 -7.11
CA MET A 1 34.48 -6.29 -7.53
C MET A 1 33.17 -7.10 -7.45
N GLN A 2 33.16 -8.32 -6.88
CA GLN A 2 31.95 -9.15 -6.68
C GLN A 2 31.23 -8.94 -5.33
N HIS A 3 31.74 -8.06 -4.44
CA HIS A 3 31.17 -7.83 -3.11
C HIS A 3 30.29 -6.58 -2.99
N ILE A 4 30.21 -5.73 -4.03
CA ILE A 4 29.39 -4.51 -4.03
C ILE A 4 28.00 -4.78 -4.62
N THR A 5 27.88 -5.74 -5.54
CA THR A 5 26.62 -6.07 -6.23
C THR A 5 25.60 -6.83 -5.37
N LYS A 6 26.05 -7.52 -4.31
CA LYS A 6 25.14 -8.19 -3.35
C LYS A 6 24.53 -7.22 -2.33
N LYS A 7 25.18 -6.09 -2.03
CA LYS A 7 24.70 -5.12 -1.03
C LYS A 7 23.54 -4.27 -1.52
N LEU A 8 23.47 -3.97 -2.82
CA LEU A 8 22.34 -3.23 -3.41
C LEU A 8 21.06 -4.10 -3.53
N ILE A 9 21.22 -5.39 -3.85
CA ILE A 9 20.09 -6.33 -3.83
C ILE A 9 19.65 -6.61 -2.39
N ALA A 10 20.58 -6.77 -1.44
CA ALA A 10 20.26 -6.99 -0.04
C ALA A 10 19.62 -5.76 0.65
N ALA A 11 20.00 -4.54 0.27
CA ALA A 11 19.38 -3.31 0.78
C ALA A 11 17.91 -3.16 0.34
N PHE A 12 17.56 -3.59 -0.89
CA PHE A 12 16.16 -3.63 -1.35
C PHE A 12 15.39 -4.89 -0.93
N SER A 13 16.09 -5.96 -0.52
CA SER A 13 15.48 -7.24 -0.10
C SER A 13 15.21 -7.33 1.40
N ALA A 14 15.76 -6.43 2.22
CA ALA A 14 15.62 -6.43 3.68
C ALA A 14 14.74 -5.29 4.23
N ALA A 15 14.29 -4.37 3.38
CA ALA A 15 13.50 -3.18 3.77
C ALA A 15 11.99 -3.43 3.93
N VAL A 16 11.55 -4.67 4.09
CA VAL A 16 10.13 -4.97 4.35
C VAL A 16 10.10 -5.98 5.48
N LEU A 17 10.20 -5.49 6.71
CA LEU A 17 9.80 -6.16 7.96
C LEU A 17 10.35 -5.31 9.12
N SER A 18 9.54 -4.41 9.68
CA SER A 18 9.45 -4.19 11.15
C SER A 18 8.62 -2.95 11.49
N THR A 19 7.40 -3.21 11.99
CA THR A 19 6.79 -2.57 13.17
C THR A 19 6.53 -1.06 13.19
N ALA A 20 6.21 -0.42 12.07
CA ALA A 20 5.41 0.79 12.15
C ALA A 20 3.95 0.38 12.43
N SER A 21 3.60 0.18 13.70
CA SER A 21 2.19 0.12 14.10
C SER A 21 1.61 1.52 13.91
N VAL A 22 0.89 1.72 12.81
CA VAL A 22 0.07 2.93 12.64
C VAL A 22 -0.96 2.93 13.78
N PRO A 23 -1.14 4.04 14.52
CA PRO A 23 -2.20 4.12 15.53
C PRO A 23 -3.55 3.81 14.89
N ALA A 24 -4.29 2.86 15.47
CA ALA A 24 -5.57 2.32 14.97
C ALA A 24 -6.76 3.30 15.08
N SER A 25 -6.53 4.61 14.96
CA SER A 25 -7.59 5.62 15.02
C SER A 25 -7.18 6.81 14.16
N MET A 26 -7.54 6.73 12.88
CA MET A 26 -7.09 7.61 11.79
C MET A 26 -8.16 8.63 11.36
N CYS A 27 -9.37 8.49 11.89
CA CYS A 27 -10.48 9.42 11.69
C CYS A 27 -11.42 9.35 12.89
N SER A 28 -12.19 10.41 13.13
CA SER A 28 -13.37 10.34 13.99
C SER A 28 -14.58 10.07 13.10
N ALA A 29 -15.21 8.93 13.30
CA ALA A 29 -16.39 8.55 12.57
C ALA A 29 -17.48 9.63 12.74
N SER A 30 -17.93 10.23 11.63
CA SER A 30 -18.99 11.24 11.64
C SER A 30 -20.11 10.81 10.70
N GLY A 31 -21.14 10.15 11.22
CA GLY A 31 -22.25 9.71 10.38
C GLY A 31 -23.24 8.78 11.08
N GLU A 32 -24.25 8.36 10.33
CA GLU A 32 -25.11 7.23 10.68
C GLU A 32 -24.31 5.92 10.65
N LYS A 33 -24.82 4.92 11.38
CA LYS A 33 -24.12 3.64 11.45
C LYS A 33 -24.00 2.99 10.08
N THR A 34 -22.77 2.70 9.63
CA THR A 34 -22.50 2.17 8.28
C THR A 34 -21.93 0.75 8.35
N ASN A 35 -22.59 -0.19 7.68
CA ASN A 35 -22.12 -1.56 7.51
C ASN A 35 -21.31 -1.67 6.21
N LEU A 36 -20.00 -1.78 6.35
CA LEU A 36 -19.06 -1.94 5.25
C LEU A 36 -18.87 -3.43 4.93
N LEU A 37 -19.03 -3.78 3.66
CA LEU A 37 -18.71 -5.11 3.14
C LEU A 37 -17.55 -5.03 2.16
N ILE A 38 -16.54 -5.86 2.37
CA ILE A 38 -15.38 -5.99 1.50
C ILE A 38 -15.48 -7.31 0.73
N LEU A 39 -15.55 -7.22 -0.59
CA LEU A 39 -15.53 -8.35 -1.52
C LEU A 39 -14.34 -8.20 -2.47
N GLY A 40 -13.84 -9.32 -2.99
CA GLY A 40 -12.76 -9.26 -3.96
C GLY A 40 -11.71 -10.34 -3.81
N ASP A 41 -10.51 -10.00 -4.27
CA ASP A 41 -9.40 -10.92 -4.43
C ASP A 41 -8.33 -10.81 -3.32
N SER A 42 -7.07 -11.09 -3.65
CA SER A 42 -5.94 -11.05 -2.73
C SER A 42 -5.65 -9.66 -2.17
N ILE A 43 -5.95 -8.59 -2.91
CA ILE A 43 -5.76 -7.21 -2.43
C ILE A 43 -6.71 -6.95 -1.27
N SER A 44 -7.99 -7.27 -1.45
CA SER A 44 -9.02 -7.13 -0.41
C SER A 44 -8.86 -8.15 0.72
N ALA A 45 -8.22 -9.30 0.48
CA ALA A 45 -7.88 -10.26 1.52
C ALA A 45 -6.65 -9.86 2.35
N GLY A 46 -5.91 -8.80 1.96
CA GLY A 46 -4.67 -8.37 2.64
C GLY A 46 -3.48 -9.30 2.40
N TYR A 47 -3.41 -9.97 1.25
CA TYR A 47 -2.29 -10.86 0.93
C TYR A 47 -0.96 -10.11 0.96
N GLY A 48 0.03 -10.70 1.64
CA GLY A 48 1.37 -10.13 1.79
C GLY A 48 1.54 -9.27 3.05
N LEU A 49 0.46 -8.93 3.75
CA LEU A 49 0.52 -8.25 5.04
C LEU A 49 0.96 -9.22 6.15
N ALA A 50 1.78 -8.73 7.07
CA ALA A 50 2.17 -9.45 8.28
C ALA A 50 1.03 -9.44 9.31
N ALA A 51 1.14 -10.30 10.32
CA ALA A 51 0.18 -10.30 11.42
C ALA A 51 0.19 -8.94 12.15
N GLY A 52 -0.98 -8.30 12.24
CA GLY A 52 -1.15 -6.98 12.86
C GLY A 52 -0.92 -5.79 11.92
N GLU A 53 -0.57 -6.01 10.66
CA GLU A 53 -0.56 -4.96 9.64
C GLU A 53 -1.98 -4.72 9.11
N ALA A 54 -2.34 -3.44 8.97
CA ALA A 54 -3.65 -3.02 8.49
C ALA A 54 -3.74 -3.10 6.95
N GLY A 55 -4.81 -3.73 6.45
CA GLY A 55 -5.19 -3.64 5.05
C GLY A 55 -5.94 -2.35 4.76
N TYR A 56 -6.19 -2.08 3.46
CA TYR A 56 -6.95 -0.88 3.07
C TYR A 56 -8.34 -0.86 3.72
N TYR A 57 -8.94 -2.03 3.90
CA TYR A 57 -10.25 -2.19 4.50
C TYR A 57 -10.29 -1.80 5.98
N ASP A 58 -9.18 -1.97 6.72
CA ASP A 58 -9.09 -1.55 8.12
C ASP A 58 -9.07 -0.02 8.20
N TYR A 59 -8.29 0.63 7.33
CA TYR A 59 -8.29 2.09 7.22
C TYR A 59 -9.65 2.67 6.84
N VAL A 60 -10.37 2.02 5.93
CA VAL A 60 -11.73 2.45 5.57
C VAL A 60 -12.69 2.23 6.74
N ALA A 61 -12.58 1.10 7.43
CA ALA A 61 -13.40 0.77 8.60
C ALA A 61 -13.22 1.79 9.74
N ASP A 62 -12.00 2.24 10.00
CA ASP A 62 -11.70 3.26 11.02
C ASP A 62 -12.33 4.63 10.73
N CYS A 63 -12.75 4.87 9.48
CA CYS A 63 -13.34 6.13 9.04
C CYS A 63 -14.87 6.11 8.95
N VAL A 64 -15.49 4.94 9.12
CA VAL A 64 -16.93 4.77 9.11
C VAL A 64 -17.42 4.40 10.51
N ASP A 65 -18.54 4.99 10.97
CA ASP A 65 -19.09 4.66 12.29
C ASP A 65 -19.88 3.36 12.16
N GLY A 66 -19.28 2.17 12.25
CA GLY A 66 -20.09 0.96 12.11
C GLY A 66 -19.34 -0.36 12.10
N THR A 67 -19.81 -1.30 11.30
CA THR A 67 -19.24 -2.65 11.24
C THR A 67 -18.57 -2.89 9.91
N MET A 68 -17.51 -3.70 9.90
CA MET A 68 -16.86 -4.15 8.68
C MET A 68 -16.87 -5.68 8.62
N THR A 69 -17.32 -6.21 7.48
CA THR A 69 -17.24 -7.64 7.15
C THR A 69 -16.36 -7.80 5.92
N ASN A 70 -15.31 -8.60 6.02
CA ASN A 70 -14.44 -8.92 4.88
C ASN A 70 -14.63 -10.37 4.43
N LEU A 71 -15.14 -10.56 3.22
CA LEU A 71 -15.34 -11.86 2.60
C LEU A 71 -14.43 -12.08 1.38
N ALA A 72 -13.44 -11.22 1.14
CA ALA A 72 -12.51 -11.36 0.03
C ALA A 72 -11.71 -12.67 0.08
N LYS A 73 -11.31 -13.18 -1.09
CA LYS A 73 -10.62 -14.45 -1.24
C LYS A 73 -9.47 -14.34 -2.23
N THR A 74 -8.27 -14.68 -1.77
CA THR A 74 -7.07 -14.73 -2.61
C THR A 74 -7.29 -15.52 -3.90
N GLY A 75 -6.93 -14.91 -5.03
CA GLY A 75 -6.98 -15.55 -6.34
C GLY A 75 -8.31 -15.44 -7.09
N TYR A 76 -9.34 -14.85 -6.49
CA TYR A 76 -10.65 -14.69 -7.15
C TYR A 76 -10.56 -13.84 -8.43
N ALA A 77 -11.14 -14.36 -9.50
CA ALA A 77 -11.51 -13.62 -10.70
C ALA A 77 -12.98 -13.17 -10.60
N THR A 78 -13.44 -12.34 -11.54
CA THR A 78 -14.81 -11.81 -11.53
C THR A 78 -15.88 -12.91 -11.51
N ALA A 79 -15.63 -14.04 -12.17
CA ALA A 79 -16.54 -15.20 -12.19
C ALA A 79 -16.64 -15.91 -10.83
N ASP A 80 -15.54 -15.93 -10.07
CA ASP A 80 -15.53 -16.50 -8.71
C ASP A 80 -16.35 -15.63 -7.76
N LEU A 81 -16.23 -14.30 -7.88
CA LEU A 81 -17.06 -13.38 -7.09
C LEU A 81 -18.55 -13.52 -7.43
N ILE A 82 -18.92 -13.67 -8.71
CA ILE A 82 -20.32 -13.96 -9.11
C ILE A 82 -20.83 -15.23 -8.41
N SER A 83 -20.00 -16.26 -8.36
CA SER A 83 -20.35 -17.54 -7.70
C SER A 83 -20.43 -17.38 -6.18
N GLN A 84 -19.56 -16.55 -5.59
CA GLN A 84 -19.60 -16.23 -4.17
C GLN A 84 -20.88 -15.52 -3.75
N LEU A 85 -21.44 -14.65 -4.60
CA LEU A 85 -22.71 -13.96 -4.34
C LEU A 85 -23.91 -14.93 -4.22
N ASP A 86 -23.78 -16.18 -4.69
CA ASP A 86 -24.80 -17.22 -4.50
C ASP A 86 -24.65 -17.99 -3.18
N ASP A 87 -23.53 -17.81 -2.45
CA ASP A 87 -23.37 -18.37 -1.10
C ASP A 87 -24.27 -17.66 -0.10
N ALA A 88 -24.92 -18.43 0.79
CA ALA A 88 -25.90 -17.90 1.72
C ALA A 88 -25.30 -16.87 2.69
N ALA A 89 -24.06 -17.08 3.16
CA ALA A 89 -23.41 -16.14 4.07
C ALA A 89 -23.01 -14.85 3.34
N CYS A 90 -22.51 -14.95 2.11
CA CYS A 90 -22.23 -13.77 1.29
C CYS A 90 -23.51 -12.99 0.96
N ALA A 91 -24.58 -13.66 0.55
CA ALA A 91 -25.85 -13.02 0.23
C ALA A 91 -26.44 -12.30 1.44
N GLN A 92 -26.33 -12.89 2.63
CA GLN A 92 -26.75 -12.25 3.88
C GLN A 92 -25.91 -11.02 4.22
N ALA A 93 -24.59 -11.08 4.00
CA ALA A 93 -23.71 -9.93 4.22
C ALA A 93 -24.04 -8.78 3.25
N VAL A 94 -24.31 -9.09 1.97
CA VAL A 94 -24.74 -8.10 0.97
C VAL A 94 -26.05 -7.44 1.36
N ALA A 95 -27.03 -8.21 1.83
CA ALA A 95 -28.33 -7.69 2.26
C ALA A 95 -28.27 -6.76 3.48
N ALA A 96 -27.19 -6.81 4.26
CA ALA A 96 -26.99 -5.99 5.46
C ALA A 96 -26.03 -4.81 5.26
N ALA A 97 -25.36 -4.72 4.10
CA ALA A 97 -24.33 -3.73 3.84
C ALA A 97 -24.92 -2.40 3.34
N ASP A 98 -24.37 -1.29 3.81
CA ASP A 98 -24.68 0.04 3.27
C ASP A 98 -23.70 0.39 2.14
N ILE A 99 -22.42 0.02 2.33
CA ILE A 99 -21.34 0.24 1.36
C ILE A 99 -20.64 -1.09 1.08
N ILE A 100 -20.45 -1.40 -0.20
CA ILE A 100 -19.76 -2.60 -0.67
C ILE A 100 -18.55 -2.20 -1.50
N CYS A 101 -17.34 -2.43 -0.99
CA CYS A 101 -16.10 -2.19 -1.73
C CYS A 101 -15.64 -3.48 -2.41
N ILE A 102 -15.33 -3.39 -3.71
CA ILE A 102 -15.00 -4.54 -4.54
C ILE A 102 -13.67 -4.33 -5.25
N SER A 103 -12.70 -5.22 -5.01
CA SER A 103 -11.44 -5.29 -5.76
C SER A 103 -11.30 -6.65 -6.46
N VAL A 104 -11.55 -6.68 -7.77
CA VAL A 104 -11.48 -7.90 -8.58
C VAL A 104 -11.20 -7.54 -10.05
N GLY A 105 -10.67 -8.48 -10.83
CA GLY A 105 -10.41 -8.30 -12.27
C GLY A 105 -8.96 -8.51 -12.67
N GLY A 106 -8.01 -8.29 -11.75
CA GLY A 106 -6.59 -8.55 -12.00
C GLY A 106 -6.33 -10.02 -12.36
N ASN A 107 -7.00 -10.94 -11.67
CA ASN A 107 -6.87 -12.38 -11.92
C ASN A 107 -7.47 -12.82 -13.27
N ASP A 108 -8.49 -12.12 -13.78
CA ASP A 108 -9.06 -12.36 -15.12
C ASP A 108 -8.05 -12.09 -16.25
N LEU A 109 -7.02 -11.27 -15.99
CA LEU A 109 -5.91 -11.03 -16.91
C LEU A 109 -4.68 -11.88 -16.54
N MET A 110 -4.34 -11.98 -15.26
CA MET A 110 -3.10 -12.60 -14.80
C MET A 110 -3.09 -14.12 -14.96
N GLN A 111 -4.19 -14.80 -14.66
CA GLN A 111 -4.26 -16.25 -14.79
C GLN A 111 -4.10 -16.72 -16.26
N PRO A 112 -4.83 -16.17 -17.26
CA PRO A 112 -4.61 -16.56 -18.65
C PRO A 112 -3.25 -16.10 -19.20
N ALA A 113 -2.71 -14.96 -18.76
CA ALA A 113 -1.34 -14.57 -19.10
C ALA A 113 -0.33 -15.59 -18.56
N LYS A 114 -0.49 -16.05 -17.31
CA LYS A 114 0.35 -17.08 -16.71
C LYS A 114 0.27 -18.39 -17.48
N ALA A 115 -0.93 -18.86 -17.82
CA ALA A 115 -1.11 -20.06 -18.63
C ALA A 115 -0.45 -19.96 -20.00
N TYR A 116 -0.51 -18.78 -20.65
CA TYR A 116 0.20 -18.54 -21.91
C TYR A 116 1.74 -18.65 -21.73
N PHE A 117 2.28 -18.13 -20.63
CA PHE A 117 3.73 -18.16 -20.38
C PHE A 117 4.25 -19.50 -19.84
N GLU A 118 3.38 -20.35 -19.29
CA GLU A 118 3.75 -21.70 -18.84
C GLU A 118 4.34 -22.55 -19.99
N GLU A 119 3.90 -22.33 -21.23
CA GLU A 119 4.47 -22.99 -22.42
C GLU A 119 5.93 -22.60 -22.68
N TYR A 120 6.32 -21.40 -22.24
CA TYR A 120 7.68 -20.91 -22.38
C TYR A 120 8.53 -21.18 -21.14
N ALA A 121 7.94 -21.49 -19.98
CA ALA A 121 8.64 -21.56 -18.71
C ALA A 121 9.74 -22.64 -18.68
N LYS A 122 10.89 -22.29 -18.09
CA LYS A 122 11.95 -23.27 -17.76
C LYS A 122 11.98 -23.49 -16.26
N GLU A 123 12.44 -24.67 -15.86
CA GLU A 123 12.55 -25.03 -14.44
C GLU A 123 13.34 -23.98 -13.65
N GLY A 124 12.75 -23.46 -12.57
CA GLY A 124 13.36 -22.46 -11.69
C GLY A 124 13.33 -21.00 -12.20
N GLU A 125 12.76 -20.72 -13.37
CA GLU A 125 12.58 -19.33 -13.84
C GLU A 125 11.37 -18.64 -13.19
N SER A 126 11.49 -17.35 -12.88
CA SER A 126 10.33 -16.53 -12.55
C SER A 126 9.58 -16.10 -13.80
N MET A 127 8.30 -15.69 -13.66
CA MET A 127 7.48 -15.17 -14.76
C MET A 127 8.21 -14.08 -15.56
N MET A 128 8.85 -13.12 -14.86
CA MET A 128 9.59 -12.03 -15.49
C MET A 128 10.82 -12.53 -16.26
N ASP A 129 11.50 -13.57 -15.76
CA ASP A 129 12.65 -14.16 -16.44
C ASP A 129 12.21 -14.92 -17.71
N THR A 130 11.11 -15.69 -17.60
CA THR A 130 10.47 -16.37 -18.73
C THR A 130 10.02 -15.38 -19.79
N LEU A 131 9.33 -14.29 -19.42
CA LEU A 131 8.90 -13.24 -20.33
C LEU A 131 10.09 -12.62 -21.06
N ARG A 132 11.13 -12.21 -20.31
CA ARG A 132 12.32 -11.58 -20.90
C ARG A 132 12.99 -12.50 -21.92
N ARG A 133 13.13 -13.79 -21.59
CA ARG A 133 13.70 -14.78 -22.49
C ARG A 133 12.80 -15.03 -23.70
N ALA A 134 11.49 -15.21 -23.50
CA ALA A 134 10.54 -15.46 -24.58
C ALA A 134 10.52 -14.30 -25.59
N VAL A 135 10.57 -13.05 -25.12
CA VAL A 135 10.70 -11.86 -25.99
C VAL A 135 12.00 -11.90 -26.79
N LYS A 136 13.12 -12.30 -26.16
CA LYS A 136 14.42 -12.41 -26.83
C LYS A 136 14.46 -13.54 -27.87
N GLU A 137 13.83 -14.67 -27.59
CA GLU A 137 13.84 -15.87 -28.46
C GLU A 137 12.79 -15.80 -29.57
N GLN A 138 11.60 -15.26 -29.30
CA GLN A 138 10.43 -15.28 -30.20
C GLN A 138 10.11 -13.91 -30.83
N GLY A 139 10.66 -12.82 -30.29
CA GLY A 139 10.33 -11.45 -30.66
C GLY A 139 9.11 -10.90 -29.90
N ALA A 140 9.15 -9.61 -29.56
CA ALA A 140 8.11 -8.94 -28.79
C ALA A 140 6.72 -8.99 -29.47
N GLU A 141 6.67 -8.84 -30.79
CA GLU A 141 5.42 -8.88 -31.57
C GLU A 141 4.70 -10.23 -31.46
N THR A 142 5.45 -11.33 -31.51
CA THR A 142 4.92 -12.69 -31.34
C THR A 142 4.30 -12.87 -29.96
N ILE A 143 5.01 -12.41 -28.91
CA ILE A 143 4.55 -12.48 -27.52
C ILE A 143 3.28 -11.65 -27.32
N VAL A 144 3.26 -10.40 -27.80
CA VAL A 144 2.09 -9.52 -27.71
C VAL A 144 0.89 -10.10 -28.47
N THR A 145 1.11 -10.69 -29.64
CA THR A 145 0.05 -11.35 -30.42
C THR A 145 -0.52 -12.56 -29.70
N GLY A 146 0.35 -13.41 -29.12
CA GLY A 146 -0.05 -14.57 -28.33
C GLY A 146 -0.87 -14.18 -27.10
N LEU A 147 -0.36 -13.22 -26.32
CA LEU A 147 -1.10 -12.64 -25.19
C LEU A 147 -2.44 -12.05 -25.62
N THR A 148 -2.48 -11.31 -26.74
CA THR A 148 -3.74 -10.74 -27.26
C THR A 148 -4.78 -11.80 -27.55
N ARG A 149 -4.37 -12.96 -28.06
CA ARG A 149 -5.26 -14.10 -28.25
C ARG A 149 -5.71 -14.69 -26.92
N ALA A 150 -4.79 -14.90 -25.99
CA ALA A 150 -5.07 -15.49 -24.67
C ALA A 150 -6.01 -14.62 -23.83
N LEU A 151 -5.82 -13.30 -23.85
CA LEU A 151 -6.57 -12.36 -23.01
C LEU A 151 -7.91 -11.92 -23.60
N ARG A 152 -8.14 -12.10 -24.91
CA ARG A 152 -9.33 -11.56 -25.58
C ARG A 152 -10.65 -11.98 -24.93
N THR A 153 -10.85 -13.29 -24.74
CA THR A 153 -12.10 -13.81 -24.16
C THR A 153 -12.16 -13.52 -22.66
N PRO A 154 -11.15 -13.86 -21.83
CA PRO A 154 -11.18 -13.55 -20.40
C PRO A 154 -11.45 -12.08 -20.09
N ARG A 155 -10.77 -11.15 -20.79
CA ARG A 155 -10.99 -9.71 -20.64
C ARG A 155 -12.42 -9.32 -21.02
N SER A 156 -12.93 -9.81 -22.14
CA SER A 156 -14.31 -9.50 -22.56
C SER A 156 -15.34 -10.03 -21.56
N THR A 157 -15.11 -11.22 -21.01
CA THR A 157 -15.96 -11.82 -19.98
C THR A 157 -15.92 -10.99 -18.70
N ALA A 158 -14.73 -10.65 -18.20
CA ALA A 158 -14.56 -9.82 -17.00
C ALA A 158 -15.28 -8.46 -17.12
N LYS A 159 -15.19 -7.80 -18.28
CA LYS A 159 -15.93 -6.56 -18.54
C LYS A 159 -17.44 -6.73 -18.36
N GLY A 160 -18.01 -7.80 -18.90
CA GLY A 160 -19.43 -8.11 -18.74
C GLY A 160 -19.81 -8.48 -17.30
N ASN A 161 -18.89 -9.13 -16.59
CA ASN A 161 -19.13 -9.60 -15.23
C ASN A 161 -19.31 -8.47 -14.22
N TYR A 162 -18.71 -7.29 -14.39
CA TYR A 162 -18.97 -6.16 -13.47
C TYR A 162 -20.45 -5.77 -13.41
N ALA A 163 -21.13 -5.75 -14.56
CA ALA A 163 -22.57 -5.49 -14.61
C ALA A 163 -23.38 -6.61 -13.94
N VAL A 164 -22.97 -7.87 -14.11
CA VAL A 164 -23.62 -9.03 -13.47
C VAL A 164 -23.44 -9.01 -11.95
N ILE A 165 -22.23 -8.68 -11.48
CA ILE A 165 -21.92 -8.50 -10.05
C ILE A 165 -22.83 -7.42 -9.46
N GLY A 166 -22.86 -6.24 -10.09
CA GLY A 166 -23.73 -5.13 -9.66
C GLY A 166 -25.20 -5.52 -9.61
N GLN A 167 -25.72 -6.15 -10.66
CA GLN A 167 -27.12 -6.61 -10.71
C GLN A 167 -27.46 -7.62 -9.62
N LYS A 168 -26.56 -8.58 -9.33
CA LYS A 168 -26.75 -9.56 -8.25
C LYS A 168 -26.77 -8.88 -6.88
N ILE A 169 -25.86 -7.94 -6.67
CA ILE A 169 -25.82 -7.16 -5.42
C ILE A 169 -27.11 -6.36 -5.25
N LEU A 170 -27.53 -5.58 -6.26
CA LEU A 170 -28.74 -4.75 -6.18
C LEU A 170 -30.03 -5.58 -6.10
N ALA A 171 -30.04 -6.82 -6.60
CA ALA A 171 -31.16 -7.73 -6.40
C ALA A 171 -31.30 -8.21 -4.94
N LEU A 172 -30.18 -8.32 -4.22
CA LEU A 172 -30.15 -8.67 -2.80
C LEU A 172 -30.35 -7.45 -1.90
N ASN A 173 -29.84 -6.30 -2.33
CA ASN A 173 -29.89 -5.04 -1.60
C ASN A 173 -30.02 -3.85 -2.58
N PRO A 174 -31.24 -3.39 -2.84
CA PRO A 174 -31.49 -2.29 -3.78
C PRO A 174 -30.90 -0.94 -3.36
N ASP A 175 -30.59 -0.76 -2.07
CA ASP A 175 -30.11 0.52 -1.53
C ASP A 175 -28.57 0.54 -1.34
N ALA A 176 -27.87 -0.54 -1.73
CA ALA A 176 -26.43 -0.65 -1.54
C ALA A 176 -25.65 0.33 -2.42
N GLU A 177 -24.68 1.03 -1.83
CA GLU A 177 -23.64 1.74 -2.56
C GLU A 177 -22.48 0.79 -2.89
N ILE A 178 -22.12 0.69 -4.18
CA ILE A 178 -21.11 -0.23 -4.69
C ILE A 178 -19.90 0.57 -5.19
N ILE A 179 -18.75 0.37 -4.56
CA ILE A 179 -17.49 1.01 -4.92
C ILE A 179 -16.58 -0.02 -5.58
N PHE A 180 -16.39 0.09 -6.90
CA PHE A 180 -15.38 -0.71 -7.60
C PHE A 180 -14.01 -0.05 -7.51
N GLN A 181 -13.00 -0.82 -7.09
CA GLN A 181 -11.60 -0.43 -7.18
C GLN A 181 -11.07 -0.72 -8.58
N THR A 182 -10.43 0.26 -9.24
CA THR A 182 -9.80 0.00 -10.53
C THR A 182 -8.58 -0.91 -10.39
N VAL A 183 -8.34 -1.72 -11.42
CA VAL A 183 -7.18 -2.60 -11.54
C VAL A 183 -5.97 -1.74 -11.94
N TYR A 184 -4.97 -1.64 -11.07
CA TYR A 184 -3.72 -0.93 -11.33
C TYR A 184 -2.71 -1.81 -12.05
N ASN A 185 -1.71 -1.20 -12.70
CA ASN A 185 -0.60 -1.92 -13.33
C ASN A 185 0.53 -2.15 -12.31
N PRO A 186 0.78 -3.37 -11.83
CA PRO A 186 1.85 -3.63 -10.88
C PRO A 186 3.23 -3.62 -11.54
N PHE A 187 3.33 -3.67 -12.88
CA PHE A 187 4.60 -3.85 -13.59
C PHE A 187 5.34 -2.54 -13.89
N GLU A 188 4.87 -1.40 -13.40
CA GLU A 188 5.65 -0.17 -13.47
C GLU A 188 6.93 -0.32 -12.63
N VAL A 189 8.06 0.17 -13.13
CA VAL A 189 9.37 0.18 -12.44
C VAL A 189 10.06 1.50 -12.70
N PRO A 190 10.93 2.01 -11.80
CA PRO A 190 11.62 3.26 -12.05
C PRO A 190 12.63 3.10 -13.20
N GLU A 191 12.90 4.17 -13.95
CA GLU A 191 13.82 4.11 -15.11
C GLU A 191 15.24 3.65 -14.71
N SER A 192 15.68 4.02 -13.50
CA SER A 192 16.94 3.55 -12.90
C SER A 192 17.00 2.01 -12.81
N PHE A 193 15.89 1.34 -12.51
CA PHE A 193 15.84 -0.12 -12.40
C PHE A 193 16.20 -0.82 -13.72
N LEU A 194 15.77 -0.25 -14.85
CA LEU A 194 16.09 -0.79 -16.17
C LEU A 194 17.54 -0.48 -16.57
N THR A 195 17.98 0.75 -16.34
CA THR A 195 19.32 1.23 -16.74
C THR A 195 20.44 0.61 -15.91
N GLU A 196 20.29 0.50 -14.59
CA GLU A 196 21.28 -0.10 -13.68
C GLU A 196 21.50 -1.60 -13.96
N ARG A 197 20.46 -2.28 -14.44
CA ARG A 197 20.54 -3.70 -14.88
C ARG A 197 21.11 -3.87 -16.28
N LYS A 198 21.66 -2.80 -16.87
CA LYS A 198 22.29 -2.78 -18.20
C LYS A 198 21.36 -3.34 -19.29
N TYR A 199 20.07 -3.05 -19.23
CA TYR A 199 19.16 -3.36 -20.32
C TYR A 199 19.60 -2.61 -21.58
N SER A 200 19.57 -3.28 -22.73
CA SER A 200 19.82 -2.58 -23.99
C SER A 200 18.66 -1.62 -24.29
N ALA A 201 18.88 -0.61 -25.13
CA ALA A 201 17.80 0.29 -25.57
C ALA A 201 16.61 -0.48 -26.17
N ASN A 202 16.87 -1.61 -26.83
CA ASN A 202 15.83 -2.48 -27.37
C ASN A 202 15.06 -3.23 -26.27
N ASP A 203 15.75 -3.69 -25.22
CA ASP A 203 15.08 -4.33 -24.07
C ASP A 203 14.18 -3.34 -23.32
N ILE A 204 14.62 -2.09 -23.15
CA ILE A 204 13.83 -1.01 -22.53
C ILE A 204 12.60 -0.71 -23.39
N LYS A 205 12.77 -0.58 -24.71
CA LYS A 205 11.64 -0.39 -25.63
C LYS A 205 10.63 -1.54 -25.52
N ASN A 206 11.09 -2.79 -25.59
CA ASN A 206 10.21 -3.95 -25.49
C ASN A 206 9.47 -4.01 -24.14
N TYR A 207 10.16 -3.63 -23.05
CA TYR A 207 9.54 -3.52 -21.73
C TYR A 207 8.41 -2.49 -21.73
N ASN A 208 8.67 -1.29 -22.24
CA ASN A 208 7.68 -0.21 -22.29
C ASN A 208 6.49 -0.54 -23.21
N ASP A 209 6.73 -1.24 -24.32
CA ASP A 209 5.66 -1.71 -25.21
C ASP A 209 4.77 -2.75 -24.50
N LEU A 210 5.37 -3.67 -23.74
CA LEU A 210 4.63 -4.65 -22.93
C LEU A 210 3.88 -4.00 -21.76
N LEU A 211 4.50 -3.03 -21.09
CA LEU A 211 3.88 -2.26 -20.02
C LEU A 211 2.64 -1.54 -20.54
N THR A 212 2.78 -0.83 -21.68
CA THR A 212 1.67 -0.16 -22.37
C THR A 212 0.56 -1.15 -22.75
N TYR A 213 0.94 -2.34 -23.23
CA TYR A 213 -0.01 -3.39 -23.55
C TYR A 213 -0.81 -3.83 -22.31
N VAL A 214 -0.14 -4.08 -21.18
CA VAL A 214 -0.81 -4.47 -19.93
C VAL A 214 -1.73 -3.36 -19.44
N THR A 215 -1.26 -2.11 -19.38
CA THR A 215 -2.08 -0.95 -19.00
C THR A 215 -3.33 -0.84 -19.88
N ASN A 216 -3.22 -1.04 -21.19
CA ASN A 216 -4.38 -0.99 -22.10
C ASN A 216 -5.39 -2.13 -21.88
N ASN A 217 -4.97 -3.27 -21.33
CA ASN A 217 -5.87 -4.37 -20.98
C ASN A 217 -6.61 -4.08 -19.67
N GLU A 218 -5.89 -3.59 -18.66
CA GLU A 218 -6.45 -3.17 -17.37
C GLU A 218 -7.43 -2.00 -17.56
N GLU A 219 -7.06 -1.01 -18.39
CA GLU A 219 -7.90 0.15 -18.67
C GLU A 219 -9.23 -0.23 -19.36
N GLN A 220 -9.25 -1.33 -20.11
CA GLN A 220 -10.51 -1.86 -20.66
C GLN A 220 -11.44 -2.43 -19.59
N LEU A 221 -10.90 -2.98 -18.49
CA LEU A 221 -11.69 -3.39 -17.33
C LEU A 221 -12.13 -2.17 -16.54
N ASN A 222 -11.21 -1.25 -16.27
CA ASN A 222 -11.48 -0.04 -15.50
C ASN A 222 -12.54 0.84 -16.15
N ASN A 223 -12.52 0.97 -17.49
CA ASN A 223 -13.56 1.69 -18.20
C ASN A 223 -14.94 1.05 -18.06
N ALA A 224 -15.05 -0.28 -17.93
CA ALA A 224 -16.34 -0.92 -17.67
C ALA A 224 -16.88 -0.58 -16.27
N MET A 225 -16.01 -0.47 -15.26
CA MET A 225 -16.39 -0.01 -13.92
C MET A 225 -16.82 1.47 -13.94
N ARG A 226 -16.02 2.33 -14.58
CA ARG A 226 -16.33 3.77 -14.72
C ARG A 226 -17.61 4.00 -15.52
N ASP A 227 -17.90 3.18 -16.54
CA ASP A 227 -19.13 3.24 -17.31
C ASP A 227 -20.36 2.90 -16.43
N LEU A 228 -20.25 1.93 -15.52
CA LEU A 228 -21.33 1.65 -14.54
C LEU A 228 -21.57 2.86 -13.64
N ALA A 229 -20.52 3.40 -13.02
CA ALA A 229 -20.59 4.59 -12.16
C ALA A 229 -21.16 5.82 -12.89
N LYS A 230 -20.81 6.00 -14.16
CA LYS A 230 -21.35 7.08 -14.99
C LYS A 230 -22.83 6.91 -15.32
N ASN A 231 -23.27 5.67 -15.56
CA ASN A 231 -24.63 5.38 -16.01
C ASN A 231 -25.62 5.31 -14.85
N ASP A 232 -25.15 4.95 -13.65
CA ASP A 232 -25.97 4.81 -12.44
C ASP A 232 -25.16 5.27 -11.21
N PRO A 233 -24.93 6.59 -11.06
CA PRO A 233 -24.10 7.16 -10.01
C PRO A 233 -24.72 7.08 -8.61
N ASP A 234 -26.00 6.75 -8.50
CA ASP A 234 -26.69 6.58 -7.22
C ASP A 234 -26.26 5.26 -6.56
N HIS A 235 -25.94 4.21 -7.35
CA HIS A 235 -25.52 2.91 -6.84
C HIS A 235 -24.05 2.61 -7.05
N TYR A 236 -23.39 3.17 -8.08
CA TYR A 236 -22.03 2.80 -8.45
C TYR A 236 -21.06 3.97 -8.34
N LYS A 237 -19.92 3.71 -7.70
CA LYS A 237 -18.75 4.59 -7.67
C LYS A 237 -17.50 3.85 -8.09
N THR A 238 -16.42 4.59 -8.36
CA THR A 238 -15.15 4.01 -8.75
C THR A 238 -14.00 4.65 -7.96
N ALA A 239 -13.29 3.84 -7.19
CA ALA A 239 -12.04 4.21 -6.54
C ALA A 239 -10.89 4.01 -7.54
N ASP A 240 -10.39 5.10 -8.14
CA ASP A 240 -9.44 5.05 -9.26
C ASP A 240 -7.98 4.83 -8.84
N VAL A 241 -7.70 3.64 -8.31
CA VAL A 241 -6.36 3.20 -7.89
C VAL A 241 -5.36 3.17 -9.05
N MET A 242 -5.78 2.79 -10.25
CA MET A 242 -4.92 2.86 -11.43
C MET A 242 -4.38 4.28 -11.65
N ALA A 243 -5.23 5.29 -11.56
CA ALA A 243 -4.80 6.68 -11.67
C ALA A 243 -3.86 7.07 -10.51
N ALA A 244 -4.19 6.65 -9.28
CA ALA A 244 -3.39 6.93 -8.09
C ALA A 244 -1.99 6.30 -8.13
N PHE A 245 -1.86 5.11 -8.72
CA PHE A 245 -0.59 4.38 -8.79
C PHE A 245 0.24 4.76 -10.02
N LYS A 246 -0.31 5.53 -10.96
CA LYS A 246 0.35 5.84 -12.23
C LYS A 246 1.72 6.48 -12.03
N SER A 247 2.70 6.01 -12.81
CA SER A 247 4.12 6.41 -12.77
C SER A 247 4.88 6.01 -11.50
N THR A 248 4.18 5.58 -10.46
CA THR A 248 4.71 5.34 -9.11
C THR A 248 4.26 3.98 -8.57
N GLY A 249 3.72 3.10 -9.41
CA GLY A 249 3.17 1.81 -9.01
C GLY A 249 4.21 0.92 -8.35
N TRP A 250 5.49 1.12 -8.66
CA TRP A 250 6.62 0.43 -8.04
C TRP A 250 6.84 0.77 -6.56
N LEU A 251 6.39 1.94 -6.10
CA LEU A 251 6.43 2.37 -4.71
C LEU A 251 5.27 1.78 -3.90
N TYR A 252 4.11 1.70 -4.55
CA TYR A 252 2.86 1.24 -3.96
C TYR A 252 2.65 -0.28 -4.09
N SER A 253 3.50 -0.98 -4.85
CA SER A 253 3.48 -2.43 -4.99
C SER A 253 4.83 -3.05 -4.67
N ARG A 254 4.83 -4.36 -4.47
CA ARG A 254 6.03 -5.15 -4.16
C ARG A 254 6.75 -5.64 -5.42
N ILE A 255 6.58 -4.94 -6.55
CA ILE A 255 7.02 -5.46 -7.86
C ILE A 255 8.53 -5.63 -7.93
N LEU A 256 9.29 -4.82 -7.21
CA LEU A 256 10.75 -4.95 -7.12
C LEU A 256 11.17 -6.28 -6.45
N GLN A 257 10.29 -6.87 -5.63
CA GLN A 257 10.42 -8.20 -5.04
C GLN A 257 9.79 -9.31 -5.90
N LYS A 258 9.37 -9.00 -7.14
CA LYS A 258 8.63 -9.89 -8.05
C LYS A 258 7.23 -10.27 -7.53
N ASP A 259 6.63 -9.40 -6.74
CA ASP A 259 5.30 -9.58 -6.18
C ASP A 259 4.38 -8.42 -6.64
N VAL A 260 3.22 -8.75 -7.18
CA VAL A 260 2.29 -7.77 -7.74
C VAL A 260 1.43 -7.06 -6.69
N HIS A 261 1.43 -7.58 -5.45
CA HIS A 261 0.57 -7.10 -4.38
C HIS A 261 1.05 -5.75 -3.82
N PRO A 262 0.12 -4.95 -3.25
CA PRO A 262 0.47 -3.65 -2.70
C PRO A 262 1.41 -3.73 -1.49
N THR A 263 2.15 -2.65 -1.25
CA THR A 263 2.85 -2.41 0.02
C THR A 263 1.86 -1.87 1.07
N LEU A 264 2.31 -1.65 2.31
CA LEU A 264 1.51 -0.91 3.31
C LEU A 264 1.08 0.46 2.78
N LEU A 265 1.99 1.13 2.10
CA LEU A 265 1.74 2.40 1.43
C LEU A 265 0.76 2.28 0.26
N GLY A 266 0.84 1.20 -0.51
CA GLY A 266 -0.19 0.88 -1.48
C GLY A 266 -1.58 0.68 -0.86
N HIS A 267 -1.67 -0.05 0.27
CA HIS A 267 -2.94 -0.22 0.98
C HIS A 267 -3.51 1.10 1.52
N ALA A 268 -2.66 1.97 2.08
CA ALA A 268 -3.09 3.30 2.51
C ALA A 268 -3.61 4.14 1.33
N LEU A 269 -2.92 4.12 0.19
CA LEU A 269 -3.35 4.82 -1.02
C LEU A 269 -4.60 4.18 -1.67
N ILE A 270 -4.82 2.88 -1.52
CA ILE A 270 -6.09 2.27 -1.94
C ILE A 270 -7.22 2.78 -1.04
N ALA A 271 -7.04 2.74 0.28
CA ALA A 271 -8.02 3.25 1.23
C ALA A 271 -8.39 4.71 0.95
N ALA A 272 -7.39 5.51 0.59
CA ALA A 272 -7.51 6.87 0.09
C ALA A 272 -8.58 7.04 -0.99
N THR A 273 -8.42 6.28 -2.07
CA THR A 273 -9.29 6.37 -3.22
C THR A 273 -10.71 5.91 -2.88
N VAL A 274 -10.86 4.96 -1.96
CA VAL A 274 -12.16 4.49 -1.48
C VAL A 274 -12.84 5.56 -0.61
N LEU A 275 -12.13 6.13 0.36
CA LEU A 275 -12.66 7.15 1.28
C LEU A 275 -13.08 8.44 0.57
N ASP A 276 -12.36 8.81 -0.50
CA ASP A 276 -12.76 9.92 -1.38
C ASP A 276 -14.15 9.66 -2.00
N GLN A 277 -14.45 8.42 -2.39
CA GLN A 277 -15.77 8.06 -2.92
C GLN A 277 -16.85 8.05 -1.83
N ILE A 278 -16.51 7.71 -0.59
CA ILE A 278 -17.43 7.73 0.56
C ILE A 278 -17.72 9.18 1.02
N GLY A 279 -16.88 10.16 0.64
CA GLY A 279 -17.05 11.56 1.00
C GLY A 279 -16.42 11.95 2.34
N THR A 280 -15.59 11.08 2.92
CA THR A 280 -14.84 11.33 4.17
C THR A 280 -13.48 11.96 3.84
N ALA A 281 -13.49 13.20 3.35
CA ALA A 281 -12.31 13.91 2.82
C ALA A 281 -11.21 14.37 3.81
N PRO A 282 -11.28 14.27 5.15
CA PRO A 282 -10.14 14.60 6.04
C PRO A 282 -9.36 13.41 6.62
N ALA A 283 -9.83 12.16 6.48
CA ALA A 283 -9.19 11.00 7.12
C ALA A 283 -7.88 10.57 6.45
N LEU A 284 -7.82 10.73 5.14
CA LEU A 284 -6.75 10.23 4.31
C LEU A 284 -5.47 11.07 4.42
N SER A 285 -5.58 12.39 4.57
CA SER A 285 -4.39 13.23 4.68
C SER A 285 -3.63 12.96 5.98
N ALA A 286 -4.35 12.74 7.08
CA ALA A 286 -3.78 12.28 8.34
C ALA A 286 -3.16 10.88 8.20
N ALA A 287 -3.80 9.98 7.45
CA ALA A 287 -3.32 8.62 7.21
C ALA A 287 -2.02 8.56 6.41
N LEU A 288 -1.99 9.22 5.26
CA LEU A 288 -0.80 9.31 4.40
C LEU A 288 0.31 10.08 5.10
N GLY A 289 -0.03 11.13 5.84
CA GLY A 289 0.90 11.84 6.72
C GLY A 289 1.53 10.91 7.75
N SER A 290 0.72 10.22 8.55
CA SER A 290 1.19 9.30 9.59
C SER A 290 2.06 8.18 9.02
N LEU A 291 1.66 7.61 7.88
CA LEU A 291 2.45 6.56 7.23
C LEU A 291 3.79 7.10 6.71
N LEU A 292 3.80 8.25 6.05
CA LEU A 292 5.04 8.90 5.60
C LEU A 292 5.97 9.21 6.77
N GLN A 293 5.41 9.60 7.91
CA GLN A 293 6.12 9.89 9.15
C GLN A 293 6.63 8.65 9.88
N GLY A 294 6.00 7.50 9.64
CA GLY A 294 6.43 6.20 10.14
C GLY A 294 7.48 5.48 9.29
N MET A 295 7.68 5.89 8.03
CA MET A 295 8.70 5.27 7.15
C MET A 295 10.10 5.48 7.69
N LYS A 296 10.95 4.45 7.59
CA LYS A 296 12.35 4.56 7.99
C LYS A 296 13.06 5.60 7.13
N ILE A 297 14.10 6.23 7.66
CA ILE A 297 14.86 7.26 6.94
C ILE A 297 15.38 6.72 5.61
N SER A 298 15.90 5.49 5.56
CA SER A 298 16.40 4.90 4.32
C SER A 298 15.30 4.63 3.29
N GLU A 299 14.12 4.19 3.74
CA GLU A 299 12.93 4.00 2.90
C GLU A 299 12.45 5.33 2.34
N TYR A 300 12.35 6.36 3.18
CA TYR A 300 11.95 7.71 2.80
C TYR A 300 12.95 8.32 1.79
N GLN A 301 14.26 8.14 2.01
CA GLN A 301 15.31 8.65 1.13
C GLN A 301 15.38 7.92 -0.23
N ALA A 302 14.84 6.70 -0.31
CA ALA A 302 14.79 5.95 -1.55
C ALA A 302 13.68 6.42 -2.51
N ILE A 303 12.76 7.27 -2.04
CA ILE A 303 11.67 7.81 -2.85
C ILE A 303 12.19 8.98 -3.72
N PRO A 304 12.02 8.93 -5.06
CA PRO A 304 12.33 10.06 -5.94
C PRO A 304 11.63 11.35 -5.48
N ALA A 305 12.32 12.48 -5.62
CA ALA A 305 11.84 13.77 -5.10
C ALA A 305 10.47 14.19 -5.66
N ASP A 306 10.20 13.91 -6.93
CA ASP A 306 8.93 14.23 -7.59
C ASP A 306 7.78 13.40 -7.02
N ASP A 307 8.00 12.11 -6.77
CA ASP A 307 7.01 11.19 -6.18
C ASP A 307 6.73 11.58 -4.73
N LEU A 308 7.77 11.90 -3.97
CA LEU A 308 7.65 12.37 -2.59
C LEU A 308 6.87 13.70 -2.50
N ALA A 309 7.01 14.59 -3.48
CA ALA A 309 6.27 15.84 -3.52
C ALA A 309 4.76 15.61 -3.72
N VAL A 310 4.39 14.64 -4.56
CA VAL A 310 3.00 14.20 -4.74
C VAL A 310 2.47 13.63 -3.44
N MET A 311 3.19 12.71 -2.80
CA MET A 311 2.77 12.12 -1.52
C MET A 311 2.58 13.17 -0.41
N LYS A 312 3.50 14.14 -0.32
CA LYS A 312 3.41 15.25 0.64
C LYS A 312 2.20 16.15 0.39
N SER A 313 1.74 16.29 -0.85
CA SER A 313 0.59 17.14 -1.17
C SER A 313 -0.72 16.58 -0.61
N TYR A 314 -0.76 15.28 -0.33
CA TYR A 314 -1.91 14.63 0.28
C TYR A 314 -1.84 14.59 1.80
N GLY A 315 -0.68 14.77 2.43
CA GLY A 315 -0.47 14.48 3.85
C GLY A 315 -0.50 15.70 4.78
N GLU A 316 -1.09 15.56 5.96
CA GLU A 316 -0.80 16.44 7.10
C GLU A 316 0.34 15.85 7.93
N PHE A 317 1.37 16.66 8.21
CA PHE A 317 2.56 16.22 8.94
C PHE A 317 2.52 16.73 10.37
N VAL A 318 2.45 15.81 11.33
CA VAL A 318 2.56 16.12 12.75
C VAL A 318 4.03 16.32 13.12
N LYS A 319 4.37 17.48 13.68
CA LYS A 319 5.70 17.71 14.22
C LYS A 319 5.78 17.09 15.63
N PRO A 320 6.77 16.21 15.93
CA PRO A 320 6.91 15.65 17.26
C PRO A 320 7.24 16.75 18.27
N LEU A 321 6.82 16.55 19.52
CA LEU A 321 7.41 17.30 20.63
C LEU A 321 8.84 16.79 20.86
N ARG A 322 9.77 17.68 21.23
CA ARG A 322 11.10 17.23 21.67
C ARG A 322 10.92 16.30 22.88
N GLY A 323 11.44 15.08 22.79
CA GLY A 323 11.29 14.00 23.76
C GLY A 323 10.09 13.06 23.56
N ASP A 324 9.21 13.33 22.59
CA ASP A 324 8.05 12.50 22.22
C ASP A 324 8.43 11.64 21.01
N ALA A 325 9.09 10.52 21.28
CA ALA A 325 9.63 9.62 20.27
C ALA A 325 8.55 8.72 19.66
N ASP A 326 7.46 8.46 20.38
CA ASP A 326 6.35 7.61 19.92
C ASP A 326 5.17 8.37 19.30
N LEU A 327 5.24 9.71 19.24
CA LEU A 327 4.21 10.61 18.71
C LEU A 327 2.88 10.55 19.46
N SER A 328 2.90 10.18 20.74
CA SER A 328 1.69 10.18 21.58
C SER A 328 1.21 11.58 21.95
N GLY A 329 1.99 12.63 21.65
CA GLY A 329 1.73 14.01 22.02
C GLY A 329 2.14 14.33 23.46
N LYS A 330 2.90 13.43 24.12
CA LYS A 330 3.36 13.57 25.50
C LYS A 330 4.75 12.96 25.65
N VAL A 331 5.58 13.60 26.47
CA VAL A 331 6.89 13.03 26.85
C VAL A 331 6.70 12.12 28.06
N THR A 332 6.93 10.82 27.88
CA THR A 332 6.70 9.77 28.88
C THR A 332 7.90 8.84 29.07
N ASN A 333 7.79 7.89 30.00
CA ASN A 333 8.77 6.82 30.13
C ASN A 333 8.76 5.83 28.95
N ALA A 334 7.66 5.75 28.19
CA ALA A 334 7.57 4.89 27.00
C ALA A 334 8.51 5.41 25.90
N ASP A 335 8.60 6.73 25.73
CA ASP A 335 9.54 7.38 24.80
C ASP A 335 10.98 7.01 25.12
N ALA A 336 11.39 7.18 26.39
CA ALA A 336 12.74 6.80 26.82
C ALA A 336 13.02 5.31 26.54
N GLN A 337 12.05 4.42 26.78
CA GLN A 337 12.19 2.99 26.49
C GLN A 337 12.32 2.70 24.98
N ALA A 338 11.56 3.40 24.14
CA ALA A 338 11.65 3.29 22.69
C ALA A 338 13.06 3.70 22.20
N VAL A 339 13.58 4.83 22.71
CA VAL A 339 14.93 5.32 22.38
C VAL A 339 16.01 4.32 22.82
N VAL A 340 15.93 3.76 24.03
CA VAL A 340 16.88 2.70 24.48
C VAL A 340 16.84 1.47 23.56
N THR A 341 15.64 1.07 23.12
CA THR A 341 15.46 -0.11 22.26
C THR A 341 16.12 0.08 20.90
N VAL A 342 15.95 1.27 20.30
CA VAL A 342 16.63 1.64 19.06
C VAL A 342 18.14 1.73 19.27
N TYR A 343 18.59 2.43 20.31
CA TYR A 343 20.01 2.56 20.63
C TYR A 343 20.70 1.19 20.78
N ALA A 344 20.07 0.25 21.49
CA ALA A 344 20.59 -1.10 21.62
C ALA A 344 20.73 -1.82 20.27
N SER A 345 19.80 -1.59 19.34
CA SER A 345 19.86 -2.12 17.98
C SER A 345 20.99 -1.49 17.16
N ILE A 346 21.26 -0.20 17.34
CA ILE A 346 22.40 0.50 16.72
C ILE A 346 23.72 -0.07 17.25
N VAL A 347 23.86 -0.23 18.57
CA VAL A 347 25.07 -0.82 19.20
C VAL A 347 25.29 -2.27 18.75
N ALA A 348 24.22 -3.01 18.46
CA ALA A 348 24.27 -4.36 17.89
C ALA A 348 24.70 -4.39 16.40
N GLY A 349 24.97 -3.24 15.78
CA GLY A 349 25.43 -3.11 14.40
C GLY A 349 24.33 -2.74 13.39
N GLY A 350 23.12 -2.44 13.87
CA GLY A 350 22.07 -1.86 13.04
C GLY A 350 22.42 -0.44 12.63
N LYS A 351 21.98 -0.03 11.44
CA LYS A 351 22.14 1.34 10.96
C LYS A 351 20.92 2.16 11.35
N MET A 352 21.13 3.34 11.91
CA MET A 352 20.05 4.22 12.37
C MET A 352 19.02 4.46 11.26
N GLU A 353 19.48 4.73 10.04
CA GLU A 353 18.59 5.02 8.91
C GLU A 353 17.65 3.85 8.54
N ASP A 354 18.01 2.63 8.89
CA ASP A 354 17.22 1.41 8.63
C ASP A 354 16.36 0.98 9.84
N LEU A 355 16.43 1.75 10.94
CA LEU A 355 15.76 1.44 12.21
C LEU A 355 14.67 2.43 12.58
N VAL A 356 14.82 3.71 12.23
CA VAL A 356 13.91 4.78 12.67
C VAL A 356 13.43 5.66 11.52
N SER A 357 12.28 6.31 11.73
CA SER A 357 11.81 7.38 10.85
C SER A 357 12.44 8.72 11.19
N SER A 358 12.32 9.70 10.30
CA SER A 358 12.79 11.07 10.58
C SER A 358 12.03 11.71 11.74
N VAL A 359 10.76 11.34 11.91
CA VAL A 359 9.91 11.87 12.97
C VAL A 359 10.26 11.25 14.32
N PHE A 360 10.53 9.95 14.37
CA PHE A 360 11.11 9.33 15.55
C PHE A 360 12.42 10.01 15.92
N LEU A 361 13.32 10.22 14.96
CA LEU A 361 14.60 10.90 15.20
C LEU A 361 14.39 12.32 15.76
N GLU A 362 13.50 13.11 15.18
CA GLU A 362 13.22 14.48 15.65
C GLU A 362 12.60 14.51 17.07
N GLY A 363 11.78 13.53 17.43
CA GLY A 363 11.24 13.37 18.78
C GLY A 363 12.25 12.82 19.78
N ALA A 364 13.13 11.91 19.34
CA ALA A 364 14.07 11.20 20.21
C ALA A 364 15.40 11.92 20.43
N ASP A 365 15.94 12.61 19.42
CA ASP A 365 17.21 13.34 19.48
C ASP A 365 17.04 14.63 20.29
N VAL A 366 17.03 14.48 21.61
CA VAL A 366 16.92 15.61 22.52
C VAL A 366 18.27 16.30 22.69
N THR A 367 19.40 15.69 22.34
CA THR A 367 20.71 16.36 22.37
C THR A 367 20.96 17.28 21.17
N GLY A 368 20.30 17.03 20.04
CA GLY A 368 20.44 17.79 18.80
C GLY A 368 21.70 17.42 18.01
N ASP A 369 22.26 16.22 18.23
CA ASP A 369 23.45 15.75 17.53
C ASP A 369 23.15 14.96 16.24
N ASN A 370 21.85 14.83 15.92
CA ASN A 370 21.31 14.13 14.78
C ASN A 370 21.63 12.62 14.79
N THR A 371 21.78 12.04 15.98
CA THR A 371 21.94 10.61 16.22
C THR A 371 20.99 10.13 17.34
N ILE A 372 20.95 8.82 17.57
CA ILE A 372 20.23 8.24 18.71
C ILE A 372 21.25 7.66 19.68
N GLY A 373 21.39 8.33 20.83
CA GLY A 373 22.32 7.98 21.89
C GLY A 373 21.64 7.46 23.16
N ALA A 374 22.47 6.94 24.08
CA ALA A 374 22.01 6.61 25.44
C ALA A 374 21.65 7.87 26.24
N GLU A 375 22.31 8.99 25.94
CA GLU A 375 22.05 10.29 26.57
C GLU A 375 20.64 10.79 26.27
N ASP A 376 20.17 10.62 25.04
CA ASP A 376 18.81 11.02 24.65
C ASP A 376 17.76 10.35 25.52
N ALA A 377 17.85 9.02 25.66
CA ALA A 377 16.95 8.25 26.51
C ALA A 377 17.01 8.68 27.97
N GLN A 378 18.21 8.96 28.48
CA GLN A 378 18.40 9.44 29.84
C GLN A 378 17.73 10.80 30.07
N TYR A 379 17.95 11.76 29.18
CA TYR A 379 17.38 13.10 29.29
C TYR A 379 15.85 13.08 29.15
N ILE A 380 15.29 12.25 28.25
CA ILE A 380 13.84 12.05 28.14
C ILE A 380 13.26 11.52 29.46
N LEU A 381 13.91 10.53 30.07
CA LEU A 381 13.45 9.99 31.35
C LEU A 381 13.54 11.02 32.48
N MET A 382 14.63 11.81 32.52
CA MET A 382 14.78 12.90 33.48
C MET A 382 13.69 13.97 33.31
N TYR A 383 13.39 14.35 32.08
CA TYR A 383 12.33 15.31 31.76
C TYR A 383 10.97 14.81 32.22
N TYR A 384 10.66 13.54 31.90
CA TYR A 384 9.42 12.90 32.32
C TYR A 384 9.28 12.89 33.85
N VAL A 385 10.34 12.48 34.57
CA VAL A 385 10.34 12.40 36.03
C VAL A 385 10.19 13.78 36.68
N ALA A 386 10.87 14.81 36.17
CA ALA A 386 10.77 16.17 36.71
C ALA A 386 9.35 16.72 36.52
N ASN A 387 8.86 16.72 35.28
CA ASN A 387 7.64 17.43 34.90
C ASN A 387 6.34 16.68 35.22
N TYR A 388 6.32 15.34 35.13
CA TYR A 388 5.08 14.56 35.24
C TYR A 388 4.99 13.68 36.49
N VAL A 389 6.12 13.33 37.10
CA VAL A 389 6.15 12.52 38.34
C VAL A 389 6.36 13.40 39.57
N SER A 390 7.35 14.30 39.49
CA SER A 390 7.77 15.13 40.63
C SER A 390 7.07 16.50 40.68
N ASN A 391 6.36 16.87 39.62
CA ASN A 391 5.74 18.19 39.43
C ASN A 391 6.72 19.35 39.69
N GLN A 392 7.97 19.19 39.26
CA GLN A 392 8.99 20.23 39.22
C GLN A 392 9.15 20.62 37.74
N PRO A 393 8.56 21.74 37.30
CA PRO A 393 8.73 22.20 35.93
C PRO A 393 10.21 22.41 35.63
N THR A 394 10.72 21.75 34.60
CA THR A 394 12.13 21.79 34.21
C THR A 394 12.20 21.77 32.70
N ASP A 395 12.92 22.73 32.13
CA ASP A 395 13.08 22.88 30.69
C ASP A 395 14.24 22.03 30.16
N TRP A 396 14.28 21.76 28.85
CA TRP A 396 15.31 20.91 28.24
C TRP A 396 16.74 21.41 28.49
N ASP A 397 16.94 22.73 28.50
CA ASP A 397 18.27 23.32 28.72
C ASP A 397 18.78 23.05 30.13
N GLU A 398 17.90 23.04 31.15
CA GLU A 398 18.26 22.72 32.53
C GLU A 398 18.61 21.24 32.71
N ILE A 399 18.02 20.35 31.91
CA ILE A 399 18.28 18.91 31.95
C ILE A 399 19.57 18.55 31.22
N ILE A 400 19.75 19.11 30.03
CA ILE A 400 20.87 18.78 29.13
C ILE A 400 22.13 19.56 29.53
N SER A 401 21.97 20.75 30.10
CA SER A 401 23.05 21.64 30.53
C SER A 401 22.76 22.24 31.90
N PRO A 402 22.81 21.44 32.98
CA PRO A 402 22.48 21.88 34.35
C PRO A 402 23.44 22.95 34.93
N GLU A 403 24.46 23.39 34.18
CA GLU A 403 25.47 24.37 34.60
C GLU A 403 25.59 25.59 33.66
N SER A 404 24.48 26.16 33.20
CA SER A 404 24.48 27.52 32.60
C SER A 404 24.06 28.60 33.59
#